data_AF-A0A2R6N710-F1
#
_entry.id   AF-A0A2R6N710-F1
#
_cell.length_a   1.000
_cell.length_b   1.000
_cell.length_c   1.000
_cell.angle_alpha   90.00
_cell.angle_beta   90.00
_cell.angle_gamma   90.00
#
_symmetry.space_group_name_H-M   'P 1'
#
loop_
_entity.id
_entity.type
_entity.pdbx_description
1 polymer ?
#
loop_
_entity_poly.entity_id
_entity_poly.type
_entity_poly.pdbx_seq_one_letter_code
_entity_poly.pdbx_strand_id
1 'polypeptide(L)' 'MAVCLNVFWTQAMRPNIDISHTLNGQVKDYAKQQDMALDEAYREVIEAGLDAVEHLDES' A
#
# COMPACT_ATOMS: atom_id res chain seq x y z
N MET A 1 12.27 18.65 -14.95
CA MET A 1 10.89 18.90 -14.47
C MET A 1 10.28 17.57 -14.06
N ALA A 2 10.04 17.35 -12.76
CA ALA A 2 9.04 16.43 -12.22
C ALA A 2 9.00 16.60 -10.68
N VAL A 3 8.83 17.84 -10.22
CA VAL A 3 8.55 18.14 -8.81
C VAL A 3 7.04 17.96 -8.61
N CYS A 4 6.56 16.73 -8.52
CA CYS A 4 5.14 16.47 -8.18
C CYS A 4 4.89 15.22 -7.29
N LEU A 5 5.87 14.37 -6.99
CA LEU A 5 5.62 13.16 -6.18
C LEU A 5 5.89 13.33 -4.66
N ASN A 6 6.33 14.50 -4.22
CA ASN A 6 6.81 14.71 -2.85
C ASN A 6 5.81 15.43 -1.91
N VAL A 7 4.56 15.62 -2.33
CA VAL A 7 3.57 16.39 -1.55
C VAL A 7 2.44 15.53 -0.97
N PHE A 8 2.37 14.24 -1.31
CA PHE A 8 1.27 13.36 -0.85
C PHE A 8 1.55 12.56 0.43
N TRP A 9 2.77 12.59 0.98
CA TRP A 9 3.20 11.63 2.02
C TRP A 9 3.52 12.23 3.39
N THR A 10 3.55 13.57 3.54
CA THR A 10 3.83 14.24 4.83
C THR A 10 2.57 14.63 5.62
N GLN A 11 1.39 14.39 5.07
CA GLN A 11 0.14 14.34 5.83
C GLN A 11 -0.29 12.88 5.82
N ALA A 12 -0.60 12.31 6.99
CA ALA A 12 -1.11 10.95 7.11
C ALA A 12 -2.12 10.66 5.98
N MET A 13 -1.72 9.81 5.03
CA MET A 13 -2.53 9.54 3.85
C MET A 13 -3.93 9.10 4.29
N ARG A 14 -4.96 9.78 3.79
CA ARG A 14 -6.35 9.34 3.89
C ARG A 14 -6.85 9.00 2.50
N PRO A 15 -6.39 7.90 1.89
CA PRO A 15 -6.85 7.53 0.57
C PRO A 15 -8.36 7.25 0.65
N ASN A 16 -9.13 7.83 -0.26
CA ASN A 16 -10.59 7.65 -0.34
C ASN A 16 -10.92 6.34 -1.05
N ILE A 17 -10.39 5.24 -0.51
CA ILE A 17 -10.61 3.88 -1.01
C ILE A 17 -11.33 3.11 0.09
N ASP A 18 -12.48 2.53 -0.26
CA ASP A 18 -13.17 1.63 0.65
C ASP A 18 -12.49 0.27 0.60
N ILE A 19 -12.04 -0.22 1.75
CA ILE A 19 -11.33 -1.48 1.89
C ILE A 19 -12.23 -2.41 2.67
N SER A 20 -12.45 -3.62 2.14
CA SER A 20 -13.27 -4.62 2.82
C SER A 20 -12.72 -4.91 4.23
N HIS A 21 -13.63 -5.18 5.18
CA HIS A 21 -13.25 -5.47 6.56
C HIS A 21 -12.24 -6.62 6.65
N THR A 22 -12.42 -7.65 5.82
CA THR A 22 -11.53 -8.80 5.74
C THR A 22 -10.13 -8.43 5.29
N LEU A 23 -9.99 -7.62 4.22
CA LEU A 23 -8.67 -7.19 3.72
C LEU A 23 -7.96 -6.31 4.76
N ASN A 24 -8.67 -5.39 5.40
CA ASN A 24 -8.11 -4.58 6.48
C ASN A 24 -7.65 -5.44 7.68
N GLY A 25 -8.38 -6.53 7.98
CA GLY A 25 -7.94 -7.51 8.98
C GLY A 25 -6.62 -8.17 8.60
N GLN A 26 -6.51 -8.65 7.36
CA GLN A 26 -5.30 -9.30 6.84
C GLN A 26 -4.09 -8.37 6.84
N VAL A 27 -4.25 -7.11 6.41
CA VAL A 27 -3.14 -6.12 6.41
C VAL A 27 -2.70 -5.80 7.84
N LYS A 28 -3.62 -5.74 8.82
CA LYS A 28 -3.25 -5.58 10.24
C LYS A 28 -2.47 -6.77 10.78
N ASP A 29 -2.89 -7.97 10.45
CA ASP A 29 -2.19 -9.19 10.87
C ASP A 29 -0.79 -9.25 10.25
N TYR A 30 -0.65 -8.83 8.99
CA TYR A 30 0.64 -8.72 8.31
C TYR A 30 1.55 -7.68 8.98
N ALA A 31 1.03 -6.45 9.22
CA ALA A 31 1.78 -5.39 9.90
C ALA A 31 2.31 -5.85 11.27
N LYS A 32 1.48 -6.56 12.03
CA LYS A 32 1.85 -7.11 13.34
C LYS A 32 2.93 -8.20 13.24
N GLN A 33 2.86 -9.07 12.23
CA GLN A 33 3.86 -10.12 12.01
C GLN A 33 5.24 -9.56 11.66
N GLN A 34 5.26 -8.45 10.92
CA GLN A 34 6.48 -7.80 10.45
C GLN A 34 6.97 -6.67 11.37
N ASP A 35 6.30 -6.43 12.50
CA ASP A 35 6.57 -5.33 13.44
C ASP A 35 6.68 -3.96 12.75
N MET A 36 5.75 -3.68 11.83
CA MET A 36 5.74 -2.46 11.04
C MET A 36 4.47 -1.64 11.25
N ALA A 37 4.53 -0.36 10.85
CA ALA A 37 3.40 0.53 10.90
C ALA A 37 2.31 0.09 9.89
N LEU A 38 1.05 0.37 10.20
CA LEU A 38 -0.07 -0.07 9.36
C LEU A 38 -0.07 0.62 7.99
N ASP A 39 0.35 1.88 7.91
CA ASP A 39 0.50 2.61 6.66
C ASP A 39 1.62 2.04 5.79
N GLU A 40 2.71 1.58 6.40
CA GLU A 40 3.80 0.87 5.72
C GLU A 40 3.28 -0.43 5.09
N ALA A 41 2.57 -1.23 5.88
CA ALA A 41 1.97 -2.48 5.41
C ALA A 41 1.01 -2.26 4.24
N TYR A 42 0.19 -1.22 4.28
CA TYR A 42 -0.68 -0.87 3.15
C TYR A 42 0.11 -0.48 1.91
N ARG A 43 1.18 0.31 2.08
CA ARG A 43 2.04 0.72 0.96
C ARG A 43 2.69 -0.50 0.30
N GLU A 44 3.35 -1.36 1.08
CA GLU A 44 4.03 -2.54 0.54
C GLU A 44 3.06 -3.47 -0.21
N VAL A 45 1.87 -3.73 0.37
CA VAL A 45 0.86 -4.59 -0.28
C VAL A 45 0.37 -4.00 -1.60
N ILE A 46 0.18 -2.68 -1.67
CA ILE A 46 -0.27 -2.01 -2.90
C ILE A 46 0.84 -2.01 -3.95
N GLU A 47 2.08 -1.69 -3.57
CA GLU A 47 3.22 -1.65 -4.47
C GLU A 47 3.54 -3.04 -5.04
N ALA A 48 3.55 -4.08 -4.20
CA ALA A 48 3.75 -5.45 -4.65
C ALA A 48 2.62 -5.93 -5.57
N GLY A 49 1.38 -5.53 -5.30
CA GLY A 49 0.24 -5.81 -6.17
C GLY A 49 0.34 -5.10 -7.52
N LEU A 50 0.84 -3.86 -7.55
CA LEU A 50 1.02 -3.09 -8.78
C LEU A 50 2.14 -3.69 -9.64
N ASP A 51 3.29 -3.99 -9.03
CA ASP A 51 4.44 -4.64 -9.69
C ASP A 51 4.03 -5.98 -10.33
N ALA A 52 3.31 -6.82 -9.56
CA ALA A 52 2.80 -8.08 -10.08
C ALA A 52 1.86 -7.91 -11.28
N VAL A 53 1.11 -6.81 -11.36
CA VAL A 53 0.22 -6.50 -12.49
C VAL A 53 1.00 -5.97 -13.70
N GLU A 54 2.02 -5.13 -13.49
CA GLU A 54 2.86 -4.59 -14.58
C GLU A 54 3.63 -5.69 -15.33
N HIS A 55 3.97 -6.78 -14.66
CA HIS A 55 4.71 -7.91 -15.24
C HIS A 55 3.83 -9.07 -15.75
N LEU A 56 2.50 -8.92 -15.82
CA LEU A 56 1.59 -10.00 -16.24
C LEU A 56 1.78 -10.48 -17.70
N ASP A 57 2.28 -9.61 -18.58
CA ASP A 57 2.46 -9.90 -20.02
C ASP A 57 3.86 -10.48 -20.36
N GLU A 58 4.73 -10.69 -19.37
CA GLU A 58 6.11 -11.16 -19.58
C GLU A 58 6.32 -12.67 -19.30
N SER A 59 5.23 -13.46 -19.25
CA SER A 59 5.22 -14.90 -18.89
C SER A 59 5.04 -15.84 -20.09
#